data_AF-A0A345NJD3-F1
#
_entry.id   AF-A0A345NJD3-F1
#
_cell.length_a   1.000
_cell.length_b   1.000
_cell.length_c   1.000
_cell.angle_alpha   90.00
_cell.angle_beta   90.00
_cell.angle_gamma   90.00
#
_symmetry.space_group_name_H-M   'P 1'
#
loop_
_entity.id
_entity.type
_entity.pdbx_description
1 polymer ?
#
loop_
_entity_poly.entity_id
_entity_poly.type
_entity_poly.pdbx_seq_one_letter_code
_entity_poly.pdbx_strand_id
1 'polypeptide(L)'
;MEAAMIRDLPSTSTREVSKELLRLRNSVGAMAMGRVLTLLVSVDDEHADDAIRAANDATRQHPARILVLVSSNSRGKGRLDAQIRVGGDAGASEIVVLRLYGELTRQQAAVVTPLLLPDSPIVAWWPAAEPADVASSPLGLMAHRRITDAAGVPRPATQLRRRGKHYVAGDTDLSWTRVTRWRALLASSLESAPFEPVTSAAVTAEPDSAAAGLLAGWLAAALGCPVTRVHSAVGTGLVSVRLDRDSGPIDLVRSEDGSDTATLSGVGNNRPRLVALRTPTLPEVLAEELRRLDADEVYAKTLCDGLPRVTQGGTRSEAERRGRVPGHPPKVDAVQQGLGSKDLTGREASDSRDEDRVRALVDEGLSQGRTDAPGPEVRAHTDRSALAEAVADALAARVDAAFRDRGIAHVVLTGGSMGSAVMTALSARADAGRLDRAAWRSTHLWWGDERYLPTDDEDRNDVQADAAGLGDLPVLKENVHRVPGGADPARAGEAAARYAASLAEQSLEGQSVPAFDVVMLGMGPDTHVASLFPGLPQVREQESTTAAVTDSPKPPPARVTMTVPALSAAHSVWLVVSGSDKADAVATATATHDDPDVPASCVRGRRETVWWLDEDAAAELD
;
A
#
# COMPACT_ATOMS: atom_id res chain seq x y z
N MET A 1 -14.04 4.93 22.94
CA MET A 1 -12.89 5.85 23.10
C MET A 1 -12.52 5.95 24.56
N GLU A 2 -11.57 5.14 25.00
CA GLU A 2 -10.93 5.35 26.30
C GLU A 2 -9.84 6.42 26.11
N ALA A 3 -9.85 7.48 26.93
CA ALA A 3 -8.92 8.59 26.78
C ALA A 3 -7.47 8.14 27.04
N ALA A 4 -6.51 8.64 26.26
CA ALA A 4 -5.10 8.34 26.47
C ALA A 4 -4.66 8.74 27.89
N MET A 5 -4.07 7.80 28.64
CA MET A 5 -3.57 8.07 29.97
C MET A 5 -2.21 8.78 29.86
N ILE A 6 -2.16 10.04 30.28
CA ILE A 6 -0.95 10.87 30.28
C ILE A 6 -0.43 11.05 31.70
N ARG A 7 0.87 10.83 31.90
CA ARG A 7 1.56 10.97 33.19
C ARG A 7 2.79 11.85 33.06
N ASP A 8 2.75 13.02 33.68
CA ASP A 8 3.87 13.95 33.77
C ASP A 8 4.78 13.64 34.98
N LEU A 9 6.08 13.69 34.75
CA LEU A 9 7.16 13.45 35.72
C LEU A 9 8.19 14.59 35.63
N PRO A 10 7.93 15.75 36.24
CA PRO A 10 8.87 16.87 36.23
C PRO A 10 10.06 16.59 37.15
N SER A 11 11.25 17.06 36.76
CA SER A 11 12.51 16.92 37.53
C SER A 11 12.77 15.50 38.01
N THR A 12 12.69 14.55 37.07
CA THR A 12 12.73 13.11 37.34
C THR A 12 14.08 12.48 36.98
N SER A 13 14.17 11.16 37.15
CA SER A 13 15.28 10.30 36.75
C SER A 13 14.80 9.15 35.86
N THR A 14 15.70 8.58 35.06
CA THR A 14 15.41 7.41 34.22
C THR A 14 14.89 6.22 35.02
N ARG A 15 15.34 6.08 36.28
CA ARG A 15 14.87 5.06 37.23
C ARG A 15 13.39 5.26 37.59
N GLU A 16 12.97 6.49 37.84
CA GLU A 16 11.59 6.83 38.17
C GLU A 16 10.68 6.64 36.96
N VAL A 17 11.13 7.06 35.76
CA VAL A 17 10.42 6.81 34.49
C VAL A 17 10.21 5.31 34.27
N SER A 18 11.26 4.50 34.44
CA SER A 18 11.18 3.03 34.31
C SER A 18 10.19 2.41 35.29
N LYS A 19 10.20 2.88 36.55
CA LYS A 19 9.28 2.41 37.60
C LYS A 19 7.83 2.76 37.27
N GLU A 20 7.59 3.95 36.74
CA GLU A 20 6.25 4.38 36.38
C GLU A 20 5.73 3.63 35.15
N LEU A 21 6.55 3.40 34.12
CA LEU A 21 6.19 2.55 32.98
C LEU A 21 5.74 1.14 33.41
N LEU A 22 6.48 0.50 34.33
CA LEU A 22 6.11 -0.81 34.86
C LEU A 22 4.77 -0.78 35.60
N ARG A 23 4.48 0.29 36.35
CA ARG A 23 3.19 0.46 37.03
C ARG A 23 2.04 0.60 36.05
N LEU A 24 2.21 1.44 35.02
CA LEU A 24 1.17 1.71 34.02
C LEU A 24 0.86 0.45 33.19
N ARG A 25 1.89 -0.34 32.84
CA ARG A 25 1.69 -1.64 32.17
C ARG A 25 0.87 -2.62 33.00
N ASN A 26 1.13 -2.67 34.32
CA ASN A 26 0.41 -3.55 35.23
C ASN A 26 -1.04 -3.08 35.48
N SER A 27 -1.30 -1.77 35.43
CA SER A 27 -2.65 -1.22 35.69
C SER A 27 -3.59 -1.30 34.49
N VAL A 28 -3.07 -1.19 33.26
CA VAL A 28 -3.88 -1.23 32.02
C VAL A 28 -4.20 -2.68 31.58
N GLY A 29 -3.70 -3.70 32.30
CA GLY A 29 -3.97 -5.09 31.94
C GLY A 29 -3.42 -5.45 30.55
N ALA A 30 -2.27 -4.87 30.18
CA ALA A 30 -1.66 -5.07 28.88
C ALA A 30 -1.20 -6.53 28.71
N MET A 31 -2.12 -7.39 28.26
CA MET A 31 -1.80 -8.68 27.66
C MET A 31 -0.76 -8.43 26.57
N ALA A 32 0.41 -9.06 26.75
CA ALA A 32 1.50 -9.23 25.80
C ALA A 32 1.36 -8.46 24.48
N MET A 33 1.65 -7.15 24.48
CA MET A 33 1.87 -6.44 23.22
C MET A 33 3.10 -7.07 22.57
N GLY A 34 2.87 -7.80 21.47
CA GLY A 34 3.91 -8.43 20.67
C GLY A 34 5.03 -7.44 20.41
N ARG A 35 6.26 -7.84 20.74
CA ARG A 35 7.44 -6.98 20.63
C ARG A 35 7.75 -6.81 19.15
N VAL A 36 7.65 -5.58 18.63
CA VAL A 36 7.93 -5.27 17.22
C VAL A 36 9.23 -4.45 17.09
N LEU A 37 9.31 -3.23 17.65
CA LEU A 37 10.55 -2.41 17.69
C LEU A 37 10.48 -1.23 18.70
N THR A 38 11.63 -0.61 18.96
CA THR A 38 11.75 0.69 19.67
C THR A 38 12.21 1.79 18.70
N LEU A 39 11.39 2.83 18.53
CA LEU A 39 11.70 4.03 17.75
C LEU A 39 12.23 5.14 18.67
N LEU A 40 13.50 5.48 18.52
CA LEU A 40 14.16 6.60 19.17
C LEU A 40 14.04 7.84 18.27
N VAL A 41 13.39 8.89 18.76
CA VAL A 41 13.23 10.14 18.03
C VAL A 41 14.09 11.21 18.70
N SER A 42 15.14 11.69 18.03
CA SER A 42 15.99 12.77 18.57
C SER A 42 15.66 14.08 17.89
N VAL A 43 15.15 15.04 18.65
CA VAL A 43 14.58 16.29 18.13
C VAL A 43 14.86 17.46 19.06
N ASP A 44 14.81 18.68 18.57
CA ASP A 44 14.80 19.88 19.40
C ASP A 44 13.37 20.24 19.88
N ASP A 45 13.26 21.26 20.72
CA ASP A 45 11.97 21.68 21.28
C ASP A 45 11.02 22.27 20.22
N GLU A 46 11.57 22.84 19.14
CA GLU A 46 10.80 23.47 18.05
C GLU A 46 10.07 22.42 17.20
N HIS A 47 10.73 21.31 16.89
CA HIS A 47 10.20 20.27 16.01
C HIS A 47 9.57 19.08 16.77
N ALA A 48 9.55 19.11 18.10
CA ALA A 48 9.15 17.97 18.93
C ALA A 48 7.69 17.52 18.69
N ASP A 49 6.76 18.46 18.66
CA ASP A 49 5.33 18.12 18.55
C ASP A 49 5.00 17.50 17.18
N ASP A 50 5.61 18.02 16.11
CA ASP A 50 5.43 17.50 14.75
C ASP A 50 6.02 16.11 14.61
N ALA A 51 7.21 15.88 15.18
CA ALA A 51 7.86 14.57 15.20
C ALA A 51 7.06 13.55 16.03
N ILE A 52 6.50 13.94 17.18
CA ILE A 52 5.63 13.08 17.99
C ILE A 52 4.38 12.68 17.21
N ARG A 53 3.70 13.63 16.56
CA ARG A 53 2.51 13.35 15.75
C ARG A 53 2.86 12.41 14.59
N ALA A 54 3.93 12.71 13.85
CA ALA A 54 4.34 11.89 12.72
C ALA A 54 4.77 10.47 13.12
N ALA A 55 5.50 10.32 14.22
CA ALA A 55 5.87 9.01 14.75
C ALA A 55 4.63 8.23 15.21
N ASN A 56 3.72 8.87 15.96
CA ASN A 56 2.49 8.21 16.41
C ASN A 56 1.66 7.71 15.22
N ASP A 57 1.47 8.57 14.21
CA ASP A 57 0.72 8.27 13.00
C ASP A 57 1.36 7.13 12.19
N ALA A 58 2.69 7.16 12.01
CA ALA A 58 3.43 6.10 11.33
C ALA A 58 3.28 4.75 12.05
N THR A 59 3.26 4.76 13.38
CA THR A 59 3.15 3.54 14.19
C THR A 59 1.73 2.96 14.29
N ARG A 60 0.72 3.59 13.66
CA ARG A 60 -0.58 2.94 13.42
C ARG A 60 -0.45 1.76 12.48
N GLN A 61 0.36 1.90 11.43
CA GLN A 61 0.61 0.83 10.45
C GLN A 61 1.68 -0.16 10.93
N HIS A 62 2.64 0.33 11.73
CA HIS A 62 3.76 -0.45 12.23
C HIS A 62 3.91 -0.25 13.76
N PRO A 63 3.24 -1.09 14.58
CA PRO A 63 3.23 -0.92 16.04
C PRO A 63 4.65 -0.82 16.59
N ALA A 64 4.95 0.23 17.35
CA ALA A 64 6.26 0.44 17.96
C ALA A 64 6.15 1.11 19.33
N ARG A 65 7.20 0.98 20.12
CA ARG A 65 7.40 1.83 21.30
C ARG A 65 8.18 3.08 20.90
N ILE A 66 7.69 4.26 21.25
CA ILE A 66 8.30 5.53 20.86
C ILE A 66 8.99 6.16 22.09
N LEU A 67 10.29 6.42 21.99
CA LEU A 67 11.06 7.19 22.96
C LEU A 67 11.53 8.48 22.30
N VAL A 68 10.94 9.61 22.68
CA VAL A 68 11.23 10.93 22.12
C VAL A 68 12.21 11.65 23.03
N LEU A 69 13.36 12.01 22.50
CA LEU A 69 14.47 12.68 23.17
C LEU A 69 14.49 14.13 22.70
N VAL A 70 13.85 15.01 23.48
CA VAL A 70 13.75 16.45 23.16
C VAL A 70 14.91 17.19 23.80
N SER A 71 15.82 17.69 22.97
CA SER A 71 16.91 18.58 23.39
C SER A 71 16.36 20.00 23.55
N SER A 72 16.02 20.37 24.79
CA SER A 72 15.54 21.71 25.12
C SER A 72 16.72 22.64 25.42
N ASN A 73 16.64 23.49 26.45
CA ASN A 73 17.70 24.44 26.77
C ASN A 73 18.99 23.74 27.24
N SER A 74 20.06 23.87 26.47
CA SER A 74 21.39 23.32 26.77
C SER A 74 22.19 24.09 27.81
N ARG A 75 21.72 25.27 28.25
CA ARG A 75 22.34 26.08 29.30
C ARG A 75 21.83 25.68 30.68
N GLY A 76 22.74 25.64 31.66
CA GLY A 76 22.41 25.37 33.07
C GLY A 76 22.68 23.93 33.50
N LYS A 77 22.16 23.56 34.67
CA LYS A 77 22.35 22.23 35.28
C LYS A 77 21.54 21.16 34.54
N GLY A 78 22.05 19.93 34.53
CA GLY A 78 21.34 18.77 34.00
C GLY A 78 19.99 18.56 34.69
N ARG A 79 18.92 18.46 33.90
CA ARG A 79 17.57 18.10 34.37
C ARG A 79 16.87 17.24 33.31
N LEU A 80 16.12 16.26 33.76
CA LEU A 80 15.25 15.43 32.94
C LEU A 80 13.80 15.67 33.38
N ASP A 81 12.95 16.04 32.43
CA ASP A 81 11.50 15.96 32.60
C ASP A 81 10.98 14.83 31.69
N ALA A 82 9.98 14.08 32.13
CA ALA A 82 9.40 13.02 31.33
C ALA A 82 7.88 13.11 31.29
N GLN A 83 7.30 12.66 30.19
CA GLN A 83 5.87 12.45 30.04
C GLN A 83 5.66 11.06 29.43
N ILE A 84 4.84 10.24 30.07
CA ILE A 84 4.48 8.91 29.60
C ILE A 84 3.04 8.97 29.10
N ARG A 85 2.80 8.45 27.91
CA ARG A 85 1.46 8.30 27.31
C ARG A 85 1.21 6.82 27.03
N VAL A 86 0.15 6.26 27.62
CA VAL A 86 -0.26 4.86 27.48
C VAL A 86 -1.75 4.78 27.16
N GLY A 87 -2.13 4.00 26.15
CA GLY A 87 -3.52 3.87 25.71
C GLY A 87 -4.03 5.04 24.85
N GLY A 88 -5.06 4.78 24.05
CA GLY A 88 -5.67 5.69 23.07
C GLY A 88 -5.90 5.01 21.71
N ASP A 89 -6.96 5.38 20.99
CA ASP A 89 -7.31 4.80 19.68
C ASP A 89 -6.20 5.06 18.63
N ALA A 90 -5.57 3.96 18.20
CA ALA A 90 -4.64 3.80 17.08
C ALA A 90 -3.19 4.36 17.20
N GLY A 91 -2.21 3.43 17.30
CA GLY A 91 -0.77 3.65 17.06
C GLY A 91 0.07 3.89 18.33
N ALA A 92 1.27 3.29 18.35
CA ALA A 92 2.23 3.16 19.46
C ALA A 92 1.72 2.56 20.79
N SER A 93 2.35 1.48 21.25
CA SER A 93 2.04 0.83 22.53
C SER A 93 2.27 1.75 23.74
N GLU A 94 3.35 2.53 23.67
CA GLU A 94 3.81 3.45 24.70
C GLU A 94 4.58 4.59 24.02
N ILE A 95 4.29 5.83 24.40
CA ILE A 95 5.08 7.00 24.00
C ILE A 95 5.69 7.62 25.26
N VAL A 96 7.01 7.74 25.28
CA VAL A 96 7.75 8.39 26.37
C VAL A 96 8.47 9.60 25.81
N VAL A 97 8.05 10.78 26.23
CA VAL A 97 8.71 12.05 25.87
C VAL A 97 9.66 12.42 26.99
N LEU A 98 10.95 12.52 26.69
CA LEU A 98 12.04 12.84 27.60
C LEU A 98 12.62 14.20 27.20
N ARG A 99 12.33 15.24 27.99
CA ARG A 99 12.88 16.59 27.77
C ARG A 99 14.17 16.75 28.56
N LEU A 100 15.25 17.06 27.84
CA LEU A 100 16.61 17.13 28.34
C LEU A 100 17.06 18.59 28.46
N TYR A 101 17.65 18.94 29.61
CA TYR A 101 18.17 20.26 29.89
C TYR A 101 19.64 20.22 30.31
N GLY A 102 20.35 21.32 30.09
CA GLY A 102 21.74 21.47 30.50
C GLY A 102 22.67 20.45 29.83
N GLU A 103 23.56 19.84 30.62
CA GLU A 103 24.52 18.84 30.14
C GLU A 103 23.88 17.55 29.59
N LEU A 104 22.66 17.21 30.02
CA LEU A 104 21.96 16.01 29.58
C LEU A 104 21.58 16.07 28.09
N THR A 105 21.49 17.26 27.50
CA THR A 105 21.28 17.44 26.05
C THR A 105 22.34 16.74 25.20
N ARG A 106 23.56 16.51 25.75
CA ARG A 106 24.66 15.80 25.08
C ARG A 106 24.78 14.34 25.49
N GLN A 107 23.90 13.83 26.35
CA GLN A 107 23.97 12.50 26.94
C GLN A 107 22.72 11.65 26.66
N GLN A 108 22.05 11.89 25.53
CA GLN A 108 20.84 11.19 25.10
C GLN A 108 20.93 9.66 25.20
N ALA A 109 22.04 9.07 24.73
CA ALA A 109 22.27 7.62 24.80
C ALA A 109 22.27 7.07 26.23
N ALA A 110 22.89 7.79 27.17
CA ALA A 110 22.92 7.39 28.58
C ALA A 110 21.54 7.47 29.24
N VAL A 111 20.70 8.42 28.82
CA VAL A 111 19.33 8.57 29.33
C VAL A 111 18.43 7.44 28.83
N VAL A 112 18.57 7.03 27.57
CA VAL A 112 17.66 6.04 26.97
C VAL A 112 18.07 4.59 27.26
N THR A 113 19.35 4.32 27.50
CA THR A 113 19.87 2.96 27.73
C THR A 113 19.06 2.16 28.78
N PRO A 114 18.73 2.70 29.97
CA PRO A 114 17.94 1.96 30.98
C PRO A 114 16.48 1.71 30.58
N LEU A 115 15.97 2.44 29.58
CA LEU A 115 14.61 2.35 29.09
C LEU A 115 14.47 1.39 27.91
N LEU A 116 15.56 0.93 27.31
CA LEU A 116 15.53 -0.01 26.20
C LEU A 116 15.09 -1.41 26.64
N LEU A 117 14.40 -2.11 25.75
CA LEU A 117 14.04 -3.51 25.96
C LEU A 117 15.13 -4.41 25.38
N PRO A 118 15.55 -5.48 26.08
CA PRO A 118 16.43 -6.47 25.51
C PRO A 118 15.76 -7.12 24.29
N ASP A 119 16.54 -7.35 23.24
CA ASP A 119 16.15 -8.08 22.03
C ASP A 119 15.09 -7.42 21.12
N SER A 120 14.76 -6.15 21.34
CA SER A 120 13.96 -5.35 20.42
C SER A 120 14.85 -4.67 19.38
N PRO A 121 14.52 -4.72 18.07
CA PRO A 121 15.14 -3.84 17.09
C PRO A 121 15.00 -2.37 17.52
N ILE A 122 16.05 -1.60 17.28
CA ILE A 122 16.12 -0.17 17.62
C ILE A 122 16.26 0.61 16.31
N VAL A 123 15.35 1.55 16.11
CA VAL A 123 15.38 2.51 15.00
C VAL A 123 15.66 3.88 15.58
N ALA A 124 16.70 4.58 15.11
CA ALA A 124 16.94 5.96 15.47
C ALA A 124 16.53 6.88 14.33
N TRP A 125 15.74 7.91 14.64
CA TRP A 125 15.25 8.88 13.69
C TRP A 125 15.59 10.30 14.14
N TRP A 126 16.20 11.05 13.23
CA TRP A 126 16.46 12.49 13.36
C TRP A 126 15.58 13.23 12.35
N PRO A 127 14.39 13.72 12.76
CA PRO A 127 13.52 14.55 11.91
C PRO A 127 14.19 15.87 11.51
N ALA A 128 15.06 16.38 12.38
CA ALA A 128 15.84 17.59 12.18
C ALA A 128 17.17 17.48 12.92
N ALA A 129 18.14 18.30 12.50
CA ALA A 129 19.43 18.50 13.17
C ALA A 129 20.23 17.19 13.43
N GLU A 130 20.41 16.37 12.40
CA GLU A 130 21.18 15.12 12.55
C GLU A 130 22.67 15.35 12.88
N PRO A 131 23.32 14.37 13.54
CA PRO A 131 24.76 14.34 13.71
C PRO A 131 25.50 14.31 12.36
N ALA A 132 26.70 14.91 12.33
CA ALA A 132 27.55 14.89 11.13
C ALA A 132 27.96 13.47 10.72
N ASP A 133 28.06 12.54 11.68
CA ASP A 133 28.19 11.09 11.50
C ASP A 133 27.07 10.39 12.30
N VAL A 134 26.00 9.96 11.62
CA VAL A 134 24.86 9.33 12.31
C VAL A 134 25.22 7.94 12.83
N ALA A 135 26.00 7.15 12.08
CA ALA A 135 26.38 5.79 12.45
C ALA A 135 27.28 5.78 13.69
N SER A 136 28.25 6.70 13.75
CA SER A 136 29.14 6.83 14.91
C SER A 136 28.55 7.67 16.06
N SER A 137 27.34 8.22 15.90
CA SER A 137 26.70 8.98 16.97
C SER A 137 26.31 8.07 18.14
N PRO A 138 26.23 8.57 19.38
CA PRO A 138 25.87 7.73 20.53
C PRO A 138 24.55 6.98 20.38
N LEU A 139 23.52 7.59 19.76
CA LEU A 139 22.26 6.89 19.47
C LEU A 139 22.37 5.97 18.24
N GLY A 140 23.16 6.34 17.24
CA GLY A 140 23.39 5.52 16.06
C GLY A 140 24.07 4.19 16.36
N LEU A 141 25.02 4.17 17.30
CA LEU A 141 25.68 2.95 17.77
C LEU A 141 24.70 1.96 18.44
N MET A 142 23.56 2.45 18.91
CA MET A 142 22.51 1.64 19.55
C MET A 142 21.48 1.15 18.53
N ALA A 143 21.43 1.76 17.33
CA ALA A 143 20.35 1.58 16.38
C ALA A 143 20.74 0.64 15.23
N HIS A 144 19.82 -0.26 14.89
CA HIS A 144 19.92 -1.15 13.73
C HIS A 144 19.64 -0.36 12.44
N ARG A 145 18.62 0.51 12.49
CA ARG A 145 18.22 1.42 11.41
C ARG A 145 18.39 2.87 11.85
N ARG A 146 18.95 3.71 10.97
CA ARG A 146 19.22 5.13 11.23
C ARG A 146 18.59 5.97 10.12
N ILE A 147 17.55 6.71 10.48
CA ILE A 147 16.71 7.47 9.55
C ILE A 147 17.03 8.96 9.72
N THR A 148 17.33 9.65 8.62
CA THR A 148 17.46 11.12 8.57
C THR A 148 16.41 11.72 7.63
N ASP A 149 16.25 13.04 7.66
CA ASP A 149 15.44 13.75 6.68
C ASP A 149 16.15 15.01 6.15
N ALA A 150 16.97 14.82 5.12
CA ALA A 150 17.73 15.92 4.50
C ALA A 150 16.81 17.04 3.98
N ALA A 151 15.54 16.76 3.65
CA ALA A 151 14.61 17.77 3.17
C ALA A 151 14.24 18.80 4.25
N GLY A 152 14.28 18.41 5.53
CA GLY A 152 13.92 19.25 6.68
C GLY A 152 15.05 20.13 7.21
N VAL A 153 16.26 20.04 6.65
CA VAL A 153 17.47 20.68 7.21
C VAL A 153 18.15 21.66 6.26
N PRO A 154 18.87 22.66 6.79
CA PRO A 154 19.63 23.58 5.96
C PRO A 154 20.70 22.86 5.12
N ARG A 155 20.83 23.27 3.85
CA ARG A 155 21.79 22.74 2.87
C ARG A 155 21.71 21.22 2.68
N PRO A 156 20.55 20.68 2.22
CA PRO A 156 20.33 19.24 2.06
C PRO A 156 21.42 18.52 1.26
N ALA A 157 21.92 19.14 0.18
CA ALA A 157 22.98 18.58 -0.65
C ALA A 157 24.30 18.37 0.12
N THR A 158 24.61 19.23 1.09
CA THR A 158 25.80 19.06 1.94
C THR A 158 25.62 17.88 2.89
N GLN A 159 24.41 17.71 3.44
CA GLN A 159 24.10 16.60 4.33
C GLN A 159 24.19 15.28 3.60
N LEU A 160 23.54 15.12 2.44
CA LEU A 160 23.65 13.88 1.64
C LEU A 160 25.11 13.54 1.28
N ARG A 161 25.94 14.54 0.93
CA ARG A 161 27.38 14.30 0.70
C ARG A 161 28.12 13.82 1.95
N ARG A 162 27.79 14.34 3.13
CA ARG A 162 28.35 13.85 4.40
C ARG A 162 27.86 12.45 4.71
N ARG A 163 26.58 12.16 4.45
CA ARG A 163 26.01 10.82 4.62
C ARG A 163 26.72 9.80 3.76
N GLY A 164 26.96 10.09 2.47
CA GLY A 164 27.73 9.19 1.60
C GLY A 164 29.15 8.91 2.08
N LYS A 165 29.82 9.88 2.73
CA LYS A 165 31.17 9.67 3.30
C LYS A 165 31.22 8.77 4.52
N HIS A 166 30.14 8.75 5.30
CA HIS A 166 30.03 8.04 6.57
C HIS A 166 28.96 6.95 6.51
N TYR A 167 28.60 6.49 5.31
CA TYR A 167 27.51 5.54 5.13
C TYR A 167 27.85 4.22 5.79
N VAL A 168 26.90 3.70 6.55
CA VAL A 168 26.93 2.33 7.08
C VAL A 168 25.60 1.66 6.76
N ALA A 169 25.62 0.35 6.51
CA ALA A 169 24.41 -0.44 6.29
C ALA A 169 23.37 -0.19 7.40
N GLY A 170 22.14 0.13 7.00
CA GLY A 170 21.06 0.56 7.90
C GLY A 170 20.84 2.08 7.96
N ASP A 171 21.69 2.89 7.33
CA ASP A 171 21.42 4.32 7.10
C ASP A 171 20.40 4.49 5.97
N THR A 172 19.45 5.41 6.14
CA THR A 172 18.47 5.83 5.13
C THR A 172 18.11 7.30 5.33
N ASP A 173 17.60 7.94 4.28
CA ASP A 173 17.08 9.31 4.34
C ASP A 173 15.66 9.34 3.76
N LEU A 174 14.71 9.97 4.45
CA LEU A 174 13.31 10.00 4.02
C LEU A 174 13.12 10.69 2.66
N SER A 175 14.07 11.51 2.20
CA SER A 175 14.05 12.07 0.83
C SER A 175 14.17 10.99 -0.24
N TRP A 176 14.79 9.85 0.07
CA TRP A 176 14.86 8.67 -0.79
C TRP A 176 13.49 8.00 -0.93
N THR A 177 12.82 7.80 0.19
CA THR A 177 11.48 7.21 0.29
C THR A 177 10.46 8.07 -0.46
N ARG A 178 10.58 9.41 -0.40
CA ARG A 178 9.70 10.34 -1.14
C ARG A 178 9.76 10.18 -2.66
N VAL A 179 10.85 9.64 -3.21
CA VAL A 179 11.00 9.45 -4.66
C VAL A 179 10.72 8.02 -5.12
N THR A 180 10.24 7.13 -4.25
CA THR A 180 9.91 5.73 -4.62
C THR A 180 8.96 5.65 -5.82
N ARG A 181 7.88 6.45 -5.83
CA ARG A 181 6.94 6.45 -6.96
C ARG A 181 7.54 6.98 -8.27
N TRP A 182 8.40 8.00 -8.18
CA TRP A 182 9.15 8.49 -9.34
C TRP A 182 10.05 7.40 -9.92
N ARG A 183 10.80 6.70 -9.06
CA ARG A 183 11.69 5.60 -9.47
C ARG A 183 10.90 4.46 -10.13
N ALA A 184 9.79 4.05 -9.52
CA ALA A 184 8.94 2.98 -10.05
C ALA A 184 8.40 3.29 -11.45
N LEU A 185 7.84 4.49 -11.66
CA LEU A 185 7.30 4.89 -12.97
C LEU A 185 8.38 4.98 -14.06
N LEU A 186 9.58 5.47 -13.70
CA LEU A 186 10.71 5.55 -14.63
C LEU A 186 11.24 4.15 -14.96
N ALA A 187 11.38 3.27 -13.98
CA ALA A 187 11.80 1.88 -14.21
C ALA A 187 10.80 1.15 -15.11
N SER A 188 9.50 1.21 -14.80
CA SER A 188 8.45 0.56 -15.61
C SER A 188 8.39 1.11 -17.04
N SER A 189 8.75 2.39 -17.25
CA SER A 189 8.78 2.98 -18.60
C SER A 189 9.86 2.36 -19.51
N LEU A 190 10.91 1.79 -18.93
CA LEU A 190 12.01 1.13 -19.64
C LEU A 190 11.77 -0.36 -19.87
N GLU A 191 10.76 -0.95 -19.22
CA GLU A 191 10.32 -2.35 -19.41
C GLU A 191 9.40 -2.52 -20.63
N SER A 192 9.23 -1.47 -21.44
CA SER A 192 8.46 -1.49 -22.67
C SER A 192 9.36 -1.32 -23.89
N ALA A 193 8.95 -1.93 -25.00
CA ALA A 193 9.61 -1.73 -26.29
C ALA A 193 9.74 -0.23 -26.62
N PRO A 194 10.86 0.22 -27.23
CA PRO A 194 11.91 -0.56 -27.90
C PRO A 194 13.10 -1.08 -27.05
N PHE A 195 13.05 -1.04 -25.71
CA PHE A 195 14.14 -1.57 -24.84
C PHE A 195 15.54 -1.00 -25.12
N GLU A 196 15.60 0.23 -25.62
CA GLU A 196 16.85 0.91 -25.95
C GLU A 196 17.53 1.47 -24.70
N PRO A 197 18.88 1.53 -24.69
CA PRO A 197 19.60 2.15 -23.59
C PRO A 197 19.33 3.66 -23.51
N VAL A 198 19.30 4.17 -22.28
CA VAL A 198 19.25 5.62 -22.01
C VAL A 198 20.66 6.22 -22.20
N THR A 199 20.77 7.25 -23.03
CA THR A 199 22.05 7.90 -23.38
C THR A 199 22.37 9.09 -22.48
N SER A 200 21.35 9.79 -21.97
CA SER A 200 21.46 10.80 -20.92
C SER A 200 20.17 10.96 -20.15
N ALA A 201 20.23 11.56 -18.96
CA ALA A 201 19.03 11.92 -18.21
C ALA A 201 19.13 13.33 -17.61
N ALA A 202 17.97 13.96 -17.41
CA ALA A 202 17.86 15.24 -16.74
C ALA A 202 16.75 15.21 -15.68
N VAL A 203 17.05 15.74 -14.49
CA VAL A 203 16.08 15.87 -13.38
C VAL A 203 15.87 17.35 -13.10
N THR A 204 14.65 17.83 -13.29
CA THR A 204 14.26 19.22 -13.02
C THR A 204 13.57 19.32 -11.67
N ALA A 205 14.10 20.17 -10.80
CA ALA A 205 13.54 20.42 -9.48
C ALA A 205 13.97 21.77 -8.95
N GLU A 206 13.34 22.20 -7.86
CA GLU A 206 13.76 23.38 -7.14
C GLU A 206 15.23 23.27 -6.68
N PRO A 207 15.90 24.41 -6.42
CA PRO A 207 17.26 24.43 -5.93
C PRO A 207 17.41 23.61 -4.64
N ASP A 208 18.55 22.94 -4.48
CA ASP A 208 18.91 22.19 -3.27
C ASP A 208 17.96 21.05 -2.82
N SER A 209 16.97 20.66 -3.63
CA SER A 209 16.11 19.50 -3.34
C SER A 209 16.92 18.21 -3.11
N ALA A 210 16.79 17.62 -1.92
CA ALA A 210 17.42 16.33 -1.56
C ALA A 210 16.86 15.17 -2.40
N ALA A 211 15.52 15.11 -2.51
CA ALA A 211 14.80 14.14 -3.31
C ALA A 211 15.30 14.13 -4.78
N ALA A 212 15.43 15.31 -5.39
CA ALA A 212 15.96 15.42 -6.75
C ALA A 212 17.43 14.99 -6.87
N GLY A 213 18.24 15.27 -5.84
CA GLY A 213 19.62 14.81 -5.75
C GLY A 213 19.71 13.29 -5.77
N LEU A 214 18.94 12.63 -4.88
CA LEU A 214 18.91 11.17 -4.77
C LEU A 214 18.32 10.51 -6.02
N LEU A 215 17.25 11.08 -6.61
CA LEU A 215 16.68 10.55 -7.86
C LEU A 215 17.69 10.64 -9.02
N ALA A 216 18.39 11.76 -9.16
CA ALA A 216 19.45 11.92 -10.16
C ALA A 216 20.63 10.97 -9.90
N GLY A 217 21.02 10.79 -8.63
CA GLY A 217 22.06 9.84 -8.25
C GLY A 217 21.70 8.40 -8.58
N TRP A 218 20.44 8.02 -8.33
CA TRP A 218 19.94 6.69 -8.66
C TRP A 218 19.97 6.45 -10.17
N LEU A 219 19.48 7.39 -10.97
CA LEU A 219 19.56 7.31 -12.43
C LEU A 219 21.02 7.16 -12.90
N ALA A 220 21.95 7.93 -12.33
CA ALA A 220 23.37 7.83 -12.70
C ALA A 220 23.98 6.47 -12.33
N ALA A 221 23.61 5.91 -11.18
CA ALA A 221 24.08 4.61 -10.71
C ALA A 221 23.44 3.42 -11.45
N ALA A 222 22.17 3.53 -11.82
CA ALA A 222 21.40 2.47 -12.48
C ALA A 222 21.65 2.43 -13.98
N LEU A 223 21.63 3.59 -14.65
CA LEU A 223 21.75 3.69 -16.12
C LEU A 223 23.20 3.79 -16.60
N GLY A 224 24.11 4.24 -15.74
CA GLY A 224 25.52 4.43 -16.10
C GLY A 224 25.80 5.58 -17.08
N CYS A 225 24.78 6.34 -17.47
CA CYS A 225 24.88 7.48 -18.39
C CYS A 225 25.10 8.83 -17.64
N PRO A 226 25.43 9.92 -18.36
CA PRO A 226 25.45 11.26 -17.78
C PRO A 226 24.05 11.68 -17.27
N VAL A 227 23.99 12.19 -16.04
CA VAL A 227 22.75 12.70 -15.44
C VAL A 227 22.94 14.12 -14.94
N THR A 228 22.07 15.02 -15.38
CA THR A 228 22.15 16.44 -15.07
C THR A 228 20.96 16.89 -14.23
N ARG A 229 21.21 17.73 -13.21
CA ARG A 229 20.17 18.42 -12.46
C ARG A 229 19.92 19.81 -13.02
N VAL A 230 18.65 20.14 -13.23
CA VAL A 230 18.22 21.44 -13.77
C VAL A 230 17.35 22.13 -12.72
N HIS A 231 17.60 23.42 -12.51
CA HIS A 231 16.93 24.20 -11.46
C HIS A 231 15.65 24.86 -11.98
N SER A 232 14.52 24.55 -11.34
CA SER A 232 13.28 25.33 -11.43
C SER A 232 13.21 26.40 -10.33
N ALA A 233 12.08 27.10 -10.23
CA ALA A 233 11.87 28.08 -9.17
C ALA A 233 11.74 27.42 -7.79
N VAL A 234 12.11 28.15 -6.73
CA VAL A 234 11.93 27.69 -5.34
C VAL A 234 10.44 27.43 -5.06
N GLY A 235 10.14 26.37 -4.30
CA GLY A 235 8.78 25.98 -3.95
C GLY A 235 8.06 25.14 -5.00
N THR A 236 8.70 24.83 -6.13
CA THR A 236 8.12 23.95 -7.16
C THR A 236 8.34 22.45 -6.89
N GLY A 237 9.16 22.09 -5.90
CA GLY A 237 9.47 20.69 -5.62
C GLY A 237 10.17 19.98 -6.77
N LEU A 238 9.93 18.69 -6.90
CA LEU A 238 10.38 17.86 -8.02
C LEU A 238 9.39 18.00 -9.19
N VAL A 239 9.89 18.50 -10.32
CA VAL A 239 9.06 18.93 -11.46
C VAL A 239 9.04 17.89 -12.57
N SER A 240 10.19 17.43 -13.02
CA SER A 240 10.25 16.47 -14.14
C SER A 240 11.51 15.63 -14.20
N VAL A 241 11.42 14.52 -14.91
CA VAL A 241 12.56 13.69 -15.33
C VAL A 241 12.46 13.43 -16.83
N ARG A 242 13.57 13.61 -17.54
CA ARG A 242 13.77 13.21 -18.93
C ARG A 242 14.81 12.10 -19.02
N LEU A 243 14.52 11.07 -19.78
CA LEU A 243 15.46 10.02 -20.20
C LEU A 243 15.63 10.08 -21.72
N ASP A 244 16.81 10.44 -22.20
CA ASP A 244 17.11 10.52 -23.63
C ASP A 244 17.55 9.15 -24.18
N ARG A 245 17.10 8.85 -25.39
CA ARG A 245 17.39 7.61 -26.12
C ARG A 245 17.21 7.85 -27.62
N ASP A 246 17.73 6.94 -28.44
CA ASP A 246 17.82 7.14 -29.89
C ASP A 246 16.45 7.31 -30.57
N SER A 247 15.45 6.54 -30.12
CA SER A 247 14.06 6.63 -30.60
C SER A 247 13.26 7.82 -30.04
N GLY A 248 13.86 8.66 -29.18
CA GLY A 248 13.23 9.84 -28.60
C GLY A 248 12.97 9.73 -27.10
N PRO A 249 12.86 10.86 -26.39
CA PRO A 249 12.93 10.90 -24.93
C PRO A 249 11.69 10.32 -24.26
N ILE A 250 11.89 9.76 -23.06
CA ILE A 250 10.83 9.49 -22.09
C ILE A 250 10.77 10.68 -21.13
N ASP A 251 9.59 11.25 -20.96
CA ASP A 251 9.36 12.38 -20.07
C ASP A 251 8.32 12.04 -19.01
N LEU A 252 8.66 12.24 -17.74
CA LEU A 252 7.74 12.23 -16.62
C LEU A 252 7.66 13.66 -16.05
N VAL A 253 6.50 14.30 -16.16
CA VAL A 253 6.31 15.72 -15.81
C VAL A 253 5.15 15.86 -14.83
N ARG A 254 5.42 16.37 -13.63
CA ARG A 254 4.39 16.64 -12.62
C ARG A 254 3.41 17.69 -13.14
N SER A 255 2.14 17.51 -12.85
CA SER A 255 1.09 18.48 -13.20
C SER A 255 1.27 19.79 -12.41
N GLU A 256 1.01 20.93 -13.07
CA GLU A 256 1.16 22.27 -12.48
C GLU A 256 -0.13 22.79 -11.82
N ASP A 257 -1.23 22.05 -11.96
CA ASP A 257 -2.55 22.35 -11.39
C ASP A 257 -2.70 21.99 -9.90
N GLY A 258 -1.62 21.51 -9.28
CA GLY A 258 -1.63 21.05 -7.89
C GLY A 258 -2.28 19.69 -7.68
N SER A 259 -2.66 18.99 -8.75
CA SER A 259 -3.12 17.61 -8.65
C SER A 259 -1.98 16.65 -8.29
N ASP A 260 -2.32 15.55 -7.63
CA ASP A 260 -1.40 14.43 -7.32
C ASP A 260 -1.13 13.56 -8.56
N THR A 261 -0.92 14.19 -9.71
CA THR A 261 -0.75 13.52 -11.01
C THR A 261 0.49 14.02 -11.75
N ALA A 262 0.88 13.26 -12.76
CA ALA A 262 1.93 13.60 -13.69
C ALA A 262 1.59 13.03 -15.07
N THR A 263 2.24 13.56 -16.09
CA THR A 263 2.15 13.05 -17.45
C THR A 263 3.41 12.27 -17.80
N LEU A 264 3.25 11.03 -18.22
CA LEU A 264 4.31 10.16 -18.76
C LEU A 264 4.20 10.10 -20.30
N SER A 265 5.26 10.47 -21.00
CA SER A 265 5.33 10.51 -22.47
C SER A 265 6.55 9.74 -23.00
N GLY A 266 6.53 9.36 -24.27
CA GLY A 266 7.66 8.65 -24.91
C GLY A 266 7.64 7.12 -24.76
N VAL A 267 6.56 6.55 -24.22
CA VAL A 267 6.36 5.09 -24.06
C VAL A 267 5.32 4.59 -25.07
N GLY A 268 5.67 3.59 -25.89
CA GLY A 268 4.74 2.97 -26.86
C GLY A 268 4.27 3.91 -27.98
N ASN A 269 2.95 4.02 -28.21
CA ASN A 269 2.30 4.78 -29.30
C ASN A 269 2.46 6.33 -29.23
N ASN A 270 3.51 6.82 -28.56
CA ASN A 270 3.92 8.22 -28.49
C ASN A 270 2.86 9.21 -27.96
N ARG A 271 1.83 8.71 -27.25
CA ARG A 271 0.80 9.55 -26.63
C ARG A 271 1.07 9.72 -25.12
N PRO A 272 1.07 10.96 -24.61
CA PRO A 272 1.16 11.22 -23.18
C PRO A 272 0.02 10.54 -22.40
N ARG A 273 0.33 9.98 -21.23
CA ARG A 273 -0.64 9.35 -20.32
C ARG A 273 -0.58 10.00 -18.94
N LEU A 274 -1.73 10.15 -18.30
CA LEU A 274 -1.82 10.63 -16.92
C LEU A 274 -1.51 9.48 -15.95
N VAL A 275 -0.66 9.74 -14.96
CA VAL A 275 -0.28 8.79 -13.91
C VAL A 275 -0.40 9.43 -12.54
N ALA A 276 -0.77 8.65 -11.53
CA ALA A 276 -0.79 9.12 -10.14
C ALA A 276 0.64 9.29 -9.61
N LEU A 277 0.92 10.49 -9.09
CA LEU A 277 2.22 10.90 -8.54
C LEU A 277 2.04 11.79 -7.31
N ARG A 278 1.36 11.27 -6.29
CA ARG A 278 1.19 11.92 -5.00
C ARG A 278 2.52 12.15 -4.29
N THR A 279 2.62 13.26 -3.57
CA THR A 279 3.74 13.51 -2.66
C THR A 279 3.41 12.88 -1.30
N PRO A 280 4.15 11.86 -0.85
CA PRO A 280 3.84 11.20 0.41
C PRO A 280 4.15 12.12 1.60
N THR A 281 3.30 12.02 2.62
CA THR A 281 3.40 12.77 3.88
C THR A 281 4.51 12.19 4.77
N LEU A 282 4.97 12.97 5.76
CA LEU A 282 6.00 12.52 6.70
C LEU A 282 5.64 11.20 7.44
N PRO A 283 4.40 11.02 7.95
CA PRO A 283 4.00 9.75 8.56
C PRO A 283 4.06 8.57 7.58
N GLU A 284 3.65 8.76 6.33
CA GLU A 284 3.64 7.70 5.31
C GLU A 284 5.06 7.23 4.97
N VAL A 285 6.00 8.17 4.77
CA VAL A 285 7.40 7.79 4.50
C VAL A 285 8.11 7.21 5.72
N LEU A 286 7.79 7.68 6.93
CA LEU A 286 8.33 7.10 8.15
C LEU A 286 7.79 5.68 8.37
N ALA A 287 6.49 5.46 8.16
CA ALA A 287 5.87 4.14 8.22
C ALA A 287 6.57 3.15 7.26
N GLU A 288 6.85 3.59 6.04
CA GLU A 288 7.57 2.77 5.05
C GLU A 288 8.96 2.35 5.56
N GLU A 289 9.73 3.27 6.13
CA GLU A 289 11.06 2.93 6.69
C GLU A 289 10.98 2.06 7.96
N LEU A 290 9.88 2.10 8.71
CA LEU A 290 9.66 1.22 9.86
C LEU A 290 9.26 -0.20 9.44
N ARG A 291 8.71 -0.38 8.24
CA ARG A 291 8.34 -1.70 7.69
C ARG A 291 9.55 -2.55 7.35
N ARG A 292 10.63 -1.93 6.86
CA ARG A 292 11.83 -2.63 6.37
C ARG A 292 13.07 -2.20 7.15
N LEU A 293 13.55 -3.09 8.02
CA LEU A 293 14.71 -2.81 8.87
C LEU A 293 16.06 -3.16 8.21
N ASP A 294 16.06 -3.98 7.16
CA ASP A 294 17.26 -4.37 6.42
C ASP A 294 17.86 -3.22 5.61
N ALA A 295 19.17 -3.30 5.36
CA ALA A 295 19.87 -2.31 4.56
C ALA A 295 19.27 -2.14 3.14
N ASP A 296 19.20 -0.89 2.68
CA ASP A 296 18.83 -0.58 1.29
C ASP A 296 20.11 -0.40 0.46
N GLU A 297 20.48 -1.45 -0.27
CA GLU A 297 21.65 -1.46 -1.16
C GLU A 297 21.51 -0.48 -2.33
N VAL A 298 20.29 -0.23 -2.80
CA VAL A 298 20.02 0.71 -3.90
C VAL A 298 20.22 2.13 -3.42
N TYR A 299 19.78 2.46 -2.21
CA TYR A 299 20.09 3.72 -1.54
C TYR A 299 21.60 3.88 -1.34
N ALA A 300 22.28 2.85 -0.83
CA ALA A 300 23.73 2.88 -0.61
C ALA A 300 24.48 3.23 -1.90
N LYS A 301 24.19 2.51 -2.99
CA LYS A 301 24.80 2.74 -4.31
C LYS A 301 24.43 4.12 -4.86
N THR A 302 23.19 4.55 -4.70
CA THR A 302 22.72 5.88 -5.10
C THR A 302 23.49 6.98 -4.40
N LEU A 303 23.68 6.86 -3.09
CA LEU A 303 24.32 7.87 -2.25
C LEU A 303 25.83 7.91 -2.45
N CYS A 304 26.48 6.74 -2.49
CA CYS A 304 27.94 6.61 -2.49
C CYS A 304 28.52 6.73 -3.90
N ASP A 305 27.87 6.13 -4.91
CA ASP A 305 28.43 6.05 -6.27
C ASP A 305 27.69 6.95 -7.25
N GLY A 306 26.37 7.01 -7.14
CA GLY A 306 25.49 7.73 -8.05
C GLY A 306 25.56 9.25 -7.88
N LEU A 307 25.30 9.73 -6.68
CA LEU A 307 25.19 11.16 -6.36
C LEU A 307 26.46 11.96 -6.69
N PRO A 308 27.70 11.44 -6.50
CA PRO A 308 28.92 12.15 -6.92
C PRO A 308 29.04 12.35 -8.43
N ARG A 309 28.38 11.52 -9.26
CA ARG A 309 28.44 11.58 -10.73
C ARG A 309 27.47 12.59 -11.34
N VAL A 310 26.55 13.14 -10.55
CA VAL A 310 25.50 14.06 -11.02
C VAL A 310 26.08 15.45 -11.30
N THR A 311 25.82 15.98 -12.49
CA THR A 311 26.24 17.33 -12.91
C THR A 311 25.13 18.36 -12.76
N GLN A 312 25.49 19.65 -12.72
CA GLN A 312 24.51 20.76 -12.68
C GLN A 312 24.31 21.34 -14.09
N GLY A 313 23.05 21.60 -14.45
CA GLY A 313 22.62 21.91 -15.83
C GLY A 313 22.09 23.32 -16.05
N GLY A 314 22.19 24.20 -15.05
CA GLY A 314 21.68 25.57 -15.13
C GLY A 314 20.17 25.67 -14.86
N THR A 315 19.52 26.66 -15.49
CA THR A 315 18.10 26.98 -15.24
C THR A 315 17.15 26.20 -16.16
N ARG A 316 15.93 25.92 -15.69
CA ARG A 316 14.85 25.25 -16.46
C ARG A 316 14.61 25.95 -17.79
N SER A 317 14.45 27.28 -17.80
CA SER A 317 14.17 28.03 -19.03
C SER A 317 15.30 27.94 -20.07
N GLU A 318 16.57 27.87 -19.65
CA GLU A 318 17.68 27.66 -20.59
C GLU A 318 17.72 26.22 -21.12
N ALA A 319 17.48 25.25 -20.25
CA ALA A 319 17.45 23.84 -20.61
C ALA A 319 16.28 23.50 -21.57
N GLU A 320 15.10 24.09 -21.34
CA GLU A 320 13.92 23.97 -22.21
C GLU A 320 14.20 24.54 -23.61
N ARG A 321 14.76 25.74 -23.71
CA ARG A 321 15.14 26.34 -25.01
C ARG A 321 16.13 25.49 -25.79
N ARG A 322 16.97 24.72 -25.10
CA ARG A 322 17.95 23.80 -25.70
C ARG A 322 17.39 22.38 -25.89
N GLY A 323 16.12 22.13 -25.54
CA GLY A 323 15.49 20.81 -25.66
C GLY A 323 16.05 19.74 -24.72
N ARG A 324 16.73 20.13 -23.63
CA ARG A 324 17.37 19.19 -22.68
C ARG A 324 16.44 18.70 -21.57
N VAL A 325 15.31 19.36 -21.39
CA VAL A 325 14.25 18.99 -20.45
C VAL A 325 12.89 19.23 -21.13
N PRO A 326 11.83 18.52 -20.71
CA PRO A 326 10.48 18.79 -21.20
C PRO A 326 10.04 20.20 -20.79
N GLY A 327 9.17 20.78 -21.61
CA GLY A 327 8.49 22.03 -21.30
C GLY A 327 7.37 21.83 -20.28
N HIS A 328 6.20 22.38 -20.57
CA HIS A 328 5.02 22.20 -19.72
C HIS A 328 4.44 20.78 -19.91
N PRO A 329 3.70 20.25 -18.92
CA PRO A 329 3.03 18.96 -19.05
C PRO A 329 2.18 18.93 -20.33
N PRO A 330 2.36 17.93 -21.22
CA PRO A 330 1.58 17.89 -22.44
C PRO A 330 0.10 17.66 -22.09
N LYS A 331 -0.78 18.33 -22.84
CA LYS A 331 -2.24 18.16 -22.69
C LYS A 331 -2.60 16.72 -23.04
N VAL A 332 -3.13 16.00 -22.07
CA VAL A 332 -3.84 14.75 -22.31
C VAL A 332 -5.27 15.13 -22.61
N ASP A 333 -5.79 14.79 -23.79
CA ASP A 333 -7.21 14.98 -24.09
C ASP A 333 -8.02 14.21 -23.04
N ALA A 334 -8.62 14.95 -22.12
CA ALA A 334 -9.58 14.38 -21.20
C ALA A 334 -10.68 13.73 -22.04
N VAL A 335 -10.95 12.44 -21.81
CA VAL A 335 -12.21 11.86 -22.25
C VAL A 335 -13.29 12.64 -21.50
N GLN A 336 -13.84 13.66 -22.14
CA GLN A 336 -15.00 14.39 -21.68
C GLN A 336 -16.19 13.44 -21.72
N GLN A 337 -16.47 12.77 -20.60
CA GLN A 337 -17.87 12.60 -20.19
C GLN A 337 -18.20 13.84 -19.38
N GLY A 338 -18.93 14.75 -20.02
CA GLY A 338 -19.01 16.14 -19.61
C GLY A 338 -19.98 16.39 -18.46
N LEU A 339 -19.64 17.38 -17.63
CA LEU A 339 -20.56 18.38 -17.11
C LEU A 339 -19.79 19.71 -17.07
N GLY A 340 -20.37 20.74 -17.69
CA GLY A 340 -19.66 21.95 -18.12
C GLY A 340 -19.27 22.90 -16.99
N SER A 341 -17.97 23.22 -16.94
CA SER A 341 -17.35 24.25 -16.09
C SER A 341 -17.69 25.68 -16.56
N LYS A 342 -18.96 26.11 -16.41
CA LYS A 342 -19.34 27.51 -16.67
C LYS A 342 -20.06 28.27 -15.56
N ASP A 343 -20.33 27.66 -14.42
CA ASP A 343 -21.10 28.33 -13.35
C ASP A 343 -20.33 28.61 -12.04
N LEU A 344 -19.00 28.42 -11.98
CA LEU A 344 -18.25 28.53 -10.72
C LEU A 344 -17.27 29.71 -10.63
N THR A 345 -17.52 30.80 -11.36
CA THR A 345 -16.81 32.06 -11.10
C THR A 345 -17.63 32.95 -10.17
N GLY A 346 -17.25 32.94 -8.89
CA GLY A 346 -17.50 34.07 -8.00
C GLY A 346 -17.93 33.68 -6.60
N ARG A 347 -16.98 33.65 -5.66
CA ARG A 347 -16.97 34.51 -4.46
C ARG A 347 -15.81 34.19 -3.54
N GLU A 348 -15.14 35.25 -3.09
CA GLU A 348 -14.10 35.24 -2.07
C GLU A 348 -14.65 34.89 -0.68
N ALA A 349 -13.73 34.41 0.16
CA ALA A 349 -13.95 33.91 1.51
C ALA A 349 -14.30 35.00 2.54
N SER A 350 -15.34 34.76 3.34
CA SER A 350 -15.38 35.09 4.77
C SER A 350 -16.66 34.53 5.44
N ASP A 351 -16.50 33.71 6.49
CA ASP A 351 -17.03 33.94 7.85
C ASP A 351 -17.41 32.62 8.58
N SER A 352 -17.08 32.59 9.86
CA SER A 352 -16.99 31.48 10.82
C SER A 352 -18.31 30.83 11.27
N ARG A 353 -19.31 30.73 10.38
CA ARG A 353 -20.59 30.02 10.63
C ARG A 353 -20.81 28.81 9.73
N ASP A 354 -19.78 28.41 9.00
CA ASP A 354 -19.83 27.34 8.00
C ASP A 354 -19.53 25.95 8.56
N GLU A 355 -19.02 25.75 9.79
CA GLU A 355 -18.67 24.39 10.25
C GLU A 355 -19.87 23.45 10.43
N ASP A 356 -20.99 23.93 10.97
CA ASP A 356 -22.21 23.10 11.14
C ASP A 356 -22.92 22.87 9.79
N ARG A 357 -22.79 23.82 8.86
CA ARG A 357 -23.35 23.72 7.52
C ARG A 357 -22.49 22.86 6.60
N VAL A 358 -21.18 22.91 6.77
CA VAL A 358 -20.19 22.01 6.14
C VAL A 358 -20.37 20.61 6.68
N ARG A 359 -20.63 20.39 7.98
CA ARG A 359 -21.00 19.05 8.48
C ARG A 359 -22.29 18.51 7.87
N ALA A 360 -23.33 19.34 7.79
CA ALA A 360 -24.58 18.92 7.15
C ALA A 360 -24.40 18.64 5.65
N LEU A 361 -23.61 19.45 4.93
CA LEU A 361 -23.27 19.26 3.52
C LEU A 361 -22.24 18.14 3.28
N VAL A 362 -21.43 17.79 4.28
CA VAL A 362 -20.53 16.63 4.26
C VAL A 362 -21.33 15.36 4.52
N ASP A 363 -22.34 15.36 5.41
CA ASP A 363 -23.25 14.22 5.59
C ASP A 363 -24.21 14.06 4.38
N GLU A 364 -24.68 15.16 3.78
CA GLU A 364 -25.40 15.14 2.49
C GLU A 364 -24.46 14.75 1.32
N GLY A 365 -23.20 15.17 1.33
CA GLY A 365 -22.20 14.84 0.32
C GLY A 365 -21.67 13.40 0.42
N LEU A 366 -21.60 12.83 1.62
CA LEU A 366 -21.26 11.42 1.88
C LEU A 366 -22.41 10.48 1.53
N SER A 367 -23.67 10.96 1.59
CA SER A 367 -24.84 10.22 1.10
C SER A 367 -25.04 10.36 -0.41
N GLN A 368 -24.63 11.48 -1.03
CA GLN A 368 -24.73 11.70 -2.49
C GLN A 368 -23.49 11.26 -3.29
N GLY A 369 -22.35 10.98 -2.65
CA GLY A 369 -21.14 10.44 -3.30
C GLY A 369 -21.11 8.90 -3.46
N ARG A 370 -22.19 8.19 -3.10
CA ARG A 370 -22.28 6.70 -3.14
C ARG A 370 -23.12 6.14 -4.28
N THR A 371 -23.61 6.94 -5.23
CA THR A 371 -24.58 6.47 -6.24
C THR A 371 -24.07 6.33 -7.68
N ASP A 372 -22.78 6.51 -7.96
CA ASP A 372 -22.25 6.39 -9.34
C ASP A 372 -21.31 5.19 -9.56
N ALA A 373 -21.50 4.08 -8.82
CA ALA A 373 -21.10 2.78 -9.36
C ALA A 373 -22.17 2.37 -10.37
N PRO A 374 -21.83 1.97 -11.62
CA PRO A 374 -22.83 1.39 -12.51
C PRO A 374 -23.55 0.25 -11.77
N GLY A 375 -24.88 0.21 -11.87
CA GLY A 375 -25.69 -0.86 -11.29
C GLY A 375 -25.15 -2.24 -11.71
N PRO A 376 -25.38 -3.30 -10.90
CA PRO A 376 -24.85 -4.62 -11.18
C PRO A 376 -25.21 -5.06 -12.62
N GLU A 377 -24.22 -5.40 -13.43
CA GLU A 377 -24.48 -5.94 -14.76
C GLU A 377 -24.98 -7.37 -14.60
N VAL A 378 -26.22 -7.64 -14.99
CA VAL A 378 -26.81 -8.98 -14.92
C VAL A 378 -26.73 -9.66 -16.28
N ARG A 379 -26.21 -10.90 -16.29
CA ARG A 379 -26.13 -11.78 -17.46
C ARG A 379 -26.82 -13.10 -17.14
N ALA A 380 -28.04 -13.26 -17.65
CA ALA A 380 -28.80 -14.49 -17.49
C ALA A 380 -28.53 -15.48 -18.64
N HIS A 381 -28.48 -16.77 -18.29
CA HIS A 381 -28.24 -17.89 -19.19
C HIS A 381 -29.30 -18.96 -19.01
N THR A 382 -29.59 -19.74 -20.04
CA THR A 382 -30.73 -20.67 -20.05
C THR A 382 -30.68 -21.71 -18.93
N ASP A 383 -29.49 -22.18 -18.59
CA ASP A 383 -29.31 -23.19 -17.54
C ASP A 383 -27.88 -23.14 -16.98
N ARG A 384 -27.66 -23.95 -15.95
CA ARG A 384 -26.36 -24.13 -15.29
C ARG A 384 -25.20 -24.46 -16.24
N SER A 385 -25.44 -25.26 -17.27
CA SER A 385 -24.40 -25.68 -18.22
C SER A 385 -24.04 -24.53 -19.15
N ALA A 386 -25.03 -23.85 -19.71
CA ALA A 386 -24.84 -22.67 -20.56
C ALA A 386 -24.14 -21.54 -19.80
N LEU A 387 -24.51 -21.34 -18.53
CA LEU A 387 -23.83 -20.41 -17.62
C LEU A 387 -22.35 -20.76 -17.44
N ALA A 388 -22.03 -22.01 -17.12
CA ALA A 388 -20.65 -22.44 -16.90
C ALA A 388 -19.77 -22.26 -18.16
N GLU A 389 -20.31 -22.62 -19.32
CA GLU A 389 -19.65 -22.43 -20.62
C GLU A 389 -19.38 -20.94 -20.91
N ALA A 390 -20.38 -20.07 -20.71
CA ALA A 390 -20.25 -18.65 -20.96
C ALA A 390 -19.24 -17.98 -20.02
N VAL A 391 -19.24 -18.35 -18.74
CA VAL A 391 -18.27 -17.85 -17.75
C VAL A 391 -16.85 -18.34 -18.09
N ALA A 392 -16.68 -19.58 -18.55
CA ALA A 392 -15.38 -20.11 -18.97
C ALA A 392 -14.83 -19.36 -20.20
N ASP A 393 -15.67 -19.08 -21.20
CA ASP A 393 -15.27 -18.26 -22.37
C ASP A 393 -14.90 -16.84 -21.96
N ALA A 394 -15.72 -16.22 -21.11
CA ALA A 394 -15.45 -14.88 -20.61
C ALA A 394 -14.15 -14.83 -19.81
N LEU A 395 -13.89 -15.83 -18.95
CA LEU A 395 -12.68 -15.90 -18.14
C LEU A 395 -11.44 -16.05 -19.03
N ALA A 396 -11.49 -16.93 -20.02
CA ALA A 396 -10.41 -17.08 -21.00
C ALA A 396 -10.10 -15.77 -21.72
N ALA A 397 -11.14 -15.07 -22.21
CA ALA A 397 -10.97 -13.76 -22.83
C ALA A 397 -10.38 -12.71 -21.87
N ARG A 398 -10.75 -12.76 -20.58
CA ARG A 398 -10.24 -11.84 -19.54
C ARG A 398 -8.77 -12.11 -19.21
N VAL A 399 -8.39 -13.38 -19.11
CA VAL A 399 -7.00 -13.83 -18.96
C VAL A 399 -6.16 -13.37 -20.15
N ASP A 400 -6.63 -13.60 -21.38
CA ASP A 400 -5.92 -13.18 -22.59
C ASP A 400 -5.75 -11.65 -22.66
N ALA A 401 -6.76 -10.90 -22.21
CA ALA A 401 -6.68 -9.44 -22.14
C ALA A 401 -5.68 -8.98 -21.08
N ALA A 402 -5.70 -9.57 -19.88
CA ALA A 402 -4.76 -9.26 -18.81
C ALA A 402 -3.32 -9.59 -19.20
N PHE A 403 -3.10 -10.75 -19.82
CA PHE A 403 -1.79 -11.14 -20.32
C PHE A 403 -1.28 -10.22 -21.42
N ARG A 404 -2.13 -9.81 -22.38
CA ARG A 404 -1.71 -8.84 -23.41
C ARG A 404 -1.36 -7.47 -22.84
N ASP A 405 -2.01 -7.08 -21.75
CA ASP A 405 -1.80 -5.78 -21.09
C ASP A 405 -0.56 -5.78 -20.18
N ARG A 406 -0.36 -6.85 -19.39
CA ARG A 406 0.64 -6.87 -18.29
C ARG A 406 1.57 -8.08 -18.30
N GLY A 407 1.38 -9.03 -19.19
CA GLY A 407 2.16 -10.28 -19.24
C GLY A 407 1.84 -11.27 -18.11
N ILE A 408 0.86 -10.96 -17.27
CA ILE A 408 0.45 -11.75 -16.10
C ILE A 408 -1.05 -11.55 -15.84
N ALA A 409 -1.73 -12.60 -15.37
CA ALA A 409 -3.11 -12.54 -14.94
C ALA A 409 -3.27 -13.16 -13.55
N HIS A 410 -4.09 -12.57 -12.69
CA HIS A 410 -4.43 -13.15 -11.38
C HIS A 410 -5.94 -13.42 -11.30
N VAL A 411 -6.31 -14.68 -11.07
CA VAL A 411 -7.70 -15.11 -11.00
C VAL A 411 -7.97 -15.76 -9.65
N VAL A 412 -8.99 -15.29 -8.95
CA VAL A 412 -9.49 -15.91 -7.71
C VAL A 412 -10.67 -16.80 -8.07
N LEU A 413 -10.51 -18.09 -7.80
CA LEU A 413 -11.50 -19.13 -7.98
C LEU A 413 -12.43 -19.21 -6.77
N THR A 414 -13.59 -19.81 -6.99
CA THR A 414 -14.56 -20.17 -5.96
C THR A 414 -14.72 -21.68 -5.93
N GLY A 415 -15.03 -22.22 -4.75
CA GLY A 415 -15.51 -23.58 -4.63
C GLY A 415 -16.96 -23.75 -5.05
N GLY A 416 -17.53 -24.90 -4.66
CA GLY A 416 -18.93 -25.22 -4.88
C GLY A 416 -19.23 -25.75 -6.29
N SER A 417 -20.50 -26.11 -6.48
CA SER A 417 -20.96 -26.83 -7.67
C SER A 417 -20.79 -26.00 -8.95
N MET A 418 -20.98 -24.68 -8.88
CA MET A 418 -20.74 -23.77 -10.02
C MET A 418 -19.26 -23.56 -10.31
N GLY A 419 -18.42 -23.38 -9.29
CA GLY A 419 -16.97 -23.26 -9.47
C GLY A 419 -16.39 -24.49 -10.18
N SER A 420 -16.82 -25.69 -9.76
CA SER A 420 -16.44 -26.95 -10.41
C SER A 420 -16.95 -27.04 -11.85
N ALA A 421 -18.18 -26.61 -12.13
CA ALA A 421 -18.72 -26.62 -13.49
C ALA A 421 -17.94 -25.70 -14.44
N VAL A 422 -17.57 -24.50 -13.99
CA VAL A 422 -16.72 -23.59 -14.77
C VAL A 422 -15.33 -24.18 -14.99
N MET A 423 -14.76 -24.84 -13.97
CA MET A 423 -13.46 -25.52 -14.10
C MET A 423 -13.51 -26.63 -15.17
N THR A 424 -14.55 -27.47 -15.16
CA THR A 424 -14.76 -28.49 -16.20
C THR A 424 -14.87 -27.87 -17.60
N ALA A 425 -15.59 -26.75 -17.73
CA ALA A 425 -15.73 -26.03 -18.99
C ALA A 425 -14.40 -25.41 -19.46
N LEU A 426 -13.56 -24.91 -18.56
CA LEU A 426 -12.20 -24.44 -18.87
C LEU A 426 -11.29 -25.60 -19.30
N SER A 427 -11.38 -26.74 -18.61
CA SER A 427 -10.64 -27.96 -18.95
C SER A 427 -10.94 -28.42 -20.37
N ALA A 428 -12.23 -28.45 -20.76
CA ALA A 428 -12.64 -28.79 -22.12
C ALA A 428 -12.07 -27.80 -23.18
N ARG A 429 -11.90 -26.53 -22.83
CA ARG A 429 -11.25 -25.52 -23.69
C ARG A 429 -9.75 -25.74 -23.80
N ALA A 430 -9.09 -26.15 -22.71
CA ALA A 430 -7.68 -26.50 -22.70
C ALA A 430 -7.41 -27.70 -23.63
N ASP A 431 -8.21 -28.76 -23.50
CA ASP A 431 -8.15 -29.96 -24.34
C ASP A 431 -8.39 -29.65 -25.82
N ALA A 432 -9.34 -28.76 -26.10
CA ALA A 432 -9.63 -28.30 -27.45
C ALA A 432 -8.59 -27.31 -28.02
N GLY A 433 -7.55 -26.95 -27.25
CA GLY A 433 -6.51 -26.00 -27.67
C GLY A 433 -7.01 -24.56 -27.83
N ARG A 434 -8.09 -24.19 -27.13
CA ARG A 434 -8.72 -22.86 -27.19
C ARG A 434 -8.20 -21.87 -26.15
N LEU A 435 -7.32 -22.30 -25.26
CA LEU A 435 -6.65 -21.43 -24.29
C LEU A 435 -5.26 -21.04 -24.80
N ASP A 436 -4.93 -19.75 -24.73
CA ASP A 436 -3.57 -19.28 -25.06
C ASP A 436 -2.57 -19.82 -24.02
N ARG A 437 -1.74 -20.77 -24.44
CA ARG A 437 -0.75 -21.40 -23.57
C ARG A 437 0.23 -20.39 -22.95
N ALA A 438 0.58 -19.31 -23.63
CA ALA A 438 1.49 -18.31 -23.06
C ALA A 438 0.78 -17.53 -21.95
N ALA A 439 -0.46 -17.10 -22.21
CA ALA A 439 -1.25 -16.38 -21.23
C ALA A 439 -1.48 -17.19 -19.96
N TRP A 440 -1.95 -18.43 -20.12
CA TRP A 440 -2.29 -19.30 -19.00
C TRP A 440 -1.08 -19.82 -18.23
N ARG A 441 0.10 -19.96 -18.84
CA ARG A 441 1.35 -20.23 -18.09
C ARG A 441 1.76 -19.08 -17.18
N SER A 442 1.38 -17.85 -17.55
CA SER A 442 1.57 -16.65 -16.73
C SER A 442 0.34 -16.30 -15.89
N THR A 443 -0.65 -17.19 -15.77
CA THR A 443 -1.81 -16.98 -14.91
C THR A 443 -1.55 -17.53 -13.51
N HIS A 444 -1.86 -16.74 -12.49
CA HIS A 444 -1.84 -17.14 -11.08
C HIS A 444 -3.26 -17.41 -10.61
N LEU A 445 -3.49 -18.59 -10.05
CA LEU A 445 -4.79 -19.04 -9.53
C LEU A 445 -4.79 -19.03 -8.01
N TRP A 446 -5.85 -18.49 -7.44
CA TRP A 446 -6.08 -18.31 -6.00
C TRP A 446 -7.48 -18.81 -5.63
N TRP A 447 -7.77 -18.92 -4.35
CA TRP A 447 -9.12 -19.20 -3.84
C TRP A 447 -9.62 -18.08 -2.92
N GLY A 448 -10.90 -17.72 -3.08
CA GLY A 448 -11.57 -16.71 -2.25
C GLY A 448 -11.81 -17.22 -0.82
N ASP A 449 -12.09 -18.51 -0.66
CA ASP A 449 -12.12 -19.20 0.62
C ASP A 449 -11.71 -20.67 0.47
N GLU A 450 -11.50 -21.33 1.60
CA GLU A 450 -11.26 -22.76 1.66
C GLU A 450 -11.78 -23.34 2.99
N ARG A 451 -12.22 -24.61 2.92
CA ARG A 451 -12.59 -25.43 4.07
C ARG A 451 -11.28 -25.84 4.74
N TYR A 452 -11.11 -25.48 6.02
CA TYR A 452 -9.87 -25.77 6.73
C TYR A 452 -9.83 -27.23 7.19
N LEU A 453 -9.44 -28.09 6.25
CA LEU A 453 -9.38 -29.54 6.32
C LEU A 453 -7.98 -30.04 5.90
N PRO A 454 -7.65 -31.33 6.14
CA PRO A 454 -6.45 -31.96 5.57
C PRO A 454 -6.32 -31.72 4.07
N THR A 455 -5.09 -31.59 3.56
CA THR A 455 -4.83 -31.13 2.18
C THR A 455 -5.36 -32.04 1.07
N ASP A 456 -5.72 -33.28 1.39
CA ASP A 456 -6.25 -34.31 0.51
C ASP A 456 -7.76 -34.58 0.72
N ASP A 457 -8.42 -33.78 1.56
CA ASP A 457 -9.84 -33.93 1.87
C ASP A 457 -10.74 -33.51 0.69
N GLU A 458 -11.73 -34.34 0.35
CA GLU A 458 -12.64 -34.15 -0.78
C GLU A 458 -13.57 -32.94 -0.66
N ASP A 459 -13.79 -32.45 0.56
CA ASP A 459 -14.59 -31.27 0.83
C ASP A 459 -13.83 -29.96 0.61
N ARG A 460 -12.53 -30.00 0.28
CA ARG A 460 -11.77 -28.80 -0.08
C ARG A 460 -12.07 -28.32 -1.49
N ASN A 461 -12.15 -27.00 -1.65
CA ASN A 461 -12.37 -26.32 -2.92
C ASN A 461 -11.24 -26.61 -3.92
N ASP A 462 -10.00 -26.69 -3.47
CA ASP A 462 -8.85 -26.97 -4.33
C ASP A 462 -8.81 -28.43 -4.83
N VAL A 463 -9.18 -29.40 -3.98
CA VAL A 463 -9.36 -30.82 -4.36
C VAL A 463 -10.53 -30.98 -5.34
N GLN A 464 -11.63 -30.26 -5.12
CA GLN A 464 -12.76 -30.24 -6.06
C GLN A 464 -12.37 -29.63 -7.41
N ALA A 465 -11.55 -28.57 -7.42
CA ALA A 465 -11.03 -27.99 -8.64
C ALA A 465 -10.11 -28.97 -9.40
N ASP A 466 -9.27 -29.74 -8.69
CA ASP A 466 -8.46 -30.80 -9.30
C ASP A 466 -9.33 -31.88 -9.96
N ALA A 467 -10.34 -32.37 -9.24
CA ALA A 467 -11.29 -33.35 -9.78
C ALA A 467 -12.09 -32.81 -10.98
N ALA A 468 -12.26 -31.49 -11.07
CA ALA A 468 -12.94 -30.81 -12.17
C ALA A 468 -12.02 -30.43 -13.35
N GLY A 469 -10.73 -30.82 -13.34
CA GLY A 469 -9.82 -30.62 -14.47
C GLY A 469 -8.85 -29.45 -14.34
N LEU A 470 -8.61 -28.93 -13.12
CA LEU A 470 -7.58 -27.90 -12.90
C LEU A 470 -6.19 -28.33 -13.43
N GLY A 471 -5.85 -29.62 -13.30
CA GLY A 471 -4.59 -30.18 -13.77
C GLY A 471 -4.42 -30.18 -15.30
N ASP A 472 -5.51 -30.04 -16.05
CA ASP A 472 -5.49 -30.02 -17.52
C ASP A 472 -5.25 -28.62 -18.08
N LEU A 473 -5.40 -27.57 -17.24
CA LEU A 473 -5.12 -26.21 -17.64
C LEU A 473 -3.61 -26.00 -17.87
N PRO A 474 -3.21 -25.20 -18.86
CA PRO A 474 -1.79 -24.90 -19.13
C PRO A 474 -1.20 -23.89 -18.14
N VAL A 475 -1.54 -23.99 -16.85
CA VAL A 475 -1.03 -23.17 -15.75
C VAL A 475 0.22 -23.82 -15.14
N LEU A 476 1.18 -23.01 -14.71
CA LEU A 476 2.33 -23.52 -13.97
C LEU A 476 1.95 -23.93 -12.55
N LYS A 477 2.47 -25.05 -12.06
CA LYS A 477 2.12 -25.57 -10.73
C LYS A 477 2.45 -24.56 -9.63
N GLU A 478 3.58 -23.87 -9.76
CA GLU A 478 4.03 -22.80 -8.87
C GLU A 478 3.11 -21.57 -8.86
N ASN A 479 2.26 -21.42 -9.89
CA ASN A 479 1.29 -20.33 -10.00
C ASN A 479 -0.09 -20.72 -9.45
N VAL A 480 -0.24 -21.92 -8.86
CA VAL A 480 -1.47 -22.37 -8.21
C VAL A 480 -1.32 -22.23 -6.69
N HIS A 481 -1.91 -21.18 -6.14
CA HIS A 481 -1.73 -20.74 -4.75
C HIS A 481 -2.85 -21.29 -3.87
N ARG A 482 -2.65 -22.50 -3.34
CA ARG A 482 -3.64 -23.18 -2.50
C ARG A 482 -3.64 -22.62 -1.07
N VAL A 483 -4.82 -22.53 -0.48
CA VAL A 483 -4.96 -22.16 0.93
C VAL A 483 -4.39 -23.28 1.82
N PRO A 484 -3.54 -22.98 2.81
CA PRO A 484 -2.95 -24.02 3.65
C PRO A 484 -4.02 -24.88 4.35
N GLY A 485 -3.88 -26.21 4.26
CA GLY A 485 -4.74 -27.17 4.96
C GLY A 485 -4.24 -27.56 6.34
N GLY A 486 -5.09 -28.23 7.10
CA GLY A 486 -4.76 -28.75 8.44
C GLY A 486 -5.93 -29.48 9.07
N ALA A 487 -5.62 -30.42 9.98
CA ALA A 487 -6.62 -31.24 10.66
C ALA A 487 -7.15 -30.62 11.96
N ASP A 488 -6.48 -29.60 12.50
CA ASP A 488 -6.83 -28.96 13.79
C ASP A 488 -7.49 -27.58 13.54
N PRO A 489 -8.83 -27.46 13.67
CA PRO A 489 -9.57 -26.21 13.49
C PRO A 489 -8.98 -24.98 14.20
N ALA A 490 -8.34 -25.17 15.36
CA ALA A 490 -7.75 -24.07 16.12
C ALA A 490 -6.60 -23.36 15.38
N ARG A 491 -6.02 -24.00 14.36
CA ARG A 491 -4.91 -23.46 13.56
C ARG A 491 -5.36 -22.77 12.27
N ALA A 492 -6.65 -22.63 12.03
CA ALA A 492 -7.18 -21.90 10.87
C ALA A 492 -6.64 -20.46 10.80
N GLY A 493 -6.43 -19.80 11.96
CA GLY A 493 -5.83 -18.46 12.02
C GLY A 493 -4.39 -18.40 11.50
N GLU A 494 -3.58 -19.43 11.79
CA GLU A 494 -2.22 -19.52 11.24
C GLU A 494 -2.23 -19.77 9.72
N ALA A 495 -3.20 -20.56 9.23
CA ALA A 495 -3.38 -20.81 7.81
C ALA A 495 -3.81 -19.54 7.06
N ALA A 496 -4.72 -18.74 7.64
CA ALA A 496 -5.07 -17.43 7.13
C ALA A 496 -3.83 -16.52 7.04
N ALA A 497 -3.06 -16.37 8.13
CA ALA A 497 -1.85 -15.54 8.13
C ALA A 497 -0.81 -15.98 7.06
N ARG A 498 -0.64 -17.28 6.85
CA ARG A 498 0.24 -17.81 5.79
C ARG A 498 -0.29 -17.49 4.39
N TYR A 499 -1.60 -17.63 4.20
CA TYR A 499 -2.22 -17.31 2.91
C TYR A 499 -2.15 -15.80 2.59
N ALA A 500 -2.33 -14.94 3.60
CA ALA A 500 -2.07 -13.50 3.50
C ALA A 500 -0.62 -13.18 3.10
N ALA A 501 0.36 -13.92 3.62
CA ALA A 501 1.76 -13.76 3.23
C ALA A 501 2.00 -14.15 1.76
N SER A 502 1.43 -15.27 1.30
CA SER A 502 1.51 -15.68 -0.12
C SER A 502 0.86 -14.65 -1.05
N LEU A 503 -0.26 -14.06 -0.65
CA LEU A 503 -0.89 -12.95 -1.37
C LEU A 503 0.06 -11.75 -1.47
N ALA A 504 0.64 -11.33 -0.35
CA ALA A 504 1.58 -10.21 -0.31
C ALA A 504 2.84 -10.46 -1.16
N GLU A 505 3.37 -11.68 -1.19
CA GLU A 505 4.54 -12.06 -2.02
C GLU A 505 4.27 -11.89 -3.52
N GLN A 506 3.02 -12.07 -3.96
CA GLN A 506 2.60 -11.92 -5.36
C GLN A 506 1.99 -10.54 -5.65
N SER A 507 2.03 -9.65 -4.67
CA SER A 507 1.49 -8.29 -4.78
C SER A 507 2.54 -7.32 -5.30
N LEU A 508 2.09 -6.31 -6.04
CA LEU A 508 2.93 -5.15 -6.34
C LEU A 508 3.26 -4.42 -5.05
N GLU A 509 4.43 -3.77 -5.01
CA GLU A 509 4.88 -2.99 -3.85
C GLU A 509 3.81 -1.99 -3.38
N GLY A 510 3.48 -2.04 -2.09
CA GLY A 510 2.42 -1.21 -1.48
C GLY A 510 0.99 -1.73 -1.65
N GLN A 511 0.79 -2.91 -2.23
CA GLN A 511 -0.50 -3.62 -2.22
C GLN A 511 -0.41 -4.84 -1.29
N SER A 512 -1.54 -5.19 -0.66
CA SER A 512 -1.64 -6.34 0.24
C SER A 512 -2.19 -7.59 -0.46
N VAL A 513 -2.75 -7.43 -1.66
CA VAL A 513 -3.19 -8.51 -2.54
C VAL A 513 -2.74 -8.26 -3.98
N PRO A 514 -2.56 -9.32 -4.79
CA PRO A 514 -2.25 -9.17 -6.21
C PRO A 514 -3.30 -8.34 -6.93
N ALA A 515 -2.92 -7.78 -8.08
CA ALA A 515 -3.87 -7.09 -8.94
C ALA A 515 -4.81 -8.10 -9.63
N PHE A 516 -5.81 -8.58 -8.88
CA PHE A 516 -6.78 -9.57 -9.37
C PHE A 516 -7.53 -9.04 -10.58
N ASP A 517 -7.49 -9.80 -11.67
CA ASP A 517 -8.26 -9.53 -12.88
C ASP A 517 -9.72 -9.90 -12.71
N VAL A 518 -9.93 -11.09 -12.16
CA VAL A 518 -11.25 -11.64 -11.87
C VAL A 518 -11.23 -12.28 -10.49
N VAL A 519 -12.19 -11.87 -9.67
CA VAL A 519 -12.61 -12.63 -8.50
C VAL A 519 -13.94 -13.29 -8.83
N MET A 520 -13.96 -14.62 -8.90
CA MET A 520 -15.19 -15.40 -9.02
C MET A 520 -15.69 -15.78 -7.64
N LEU A 521 -16.99 -15.61 -7.41
CA LEU A 521 -17.66 -15.96 -6.16
C LEU A 521 -18.94 -16.72 -6.47
N GLY A 522 -19.16 -17.83 -5.78
CA GLY A 522 -20.51 -18.36 -5.58
C GLY A 522 -21.26 -17.54 -4.53
N MET A 523 -22.57 -17.74 -4.44
CA MET A 523 -23.39 -17.15 -3.40
C MET A 523 -24.32 -18.19 -2.77
N GLY A 524 -24.47 -18.15 -1.45
CA GLY A 524 -25.46 -18.96 -0.75
C GLY A 524 -26.87 -18.38 -0.75
N PRO A 525 -27.86 -19.17 -0.30
CA PRO A 525 -29.25 -18.71 -0.16
C PRO A 525 -29.42 -17.69 0.98
N ASP A 526 -28.40 -17.56 1.82
CA ASP A 526 -28.23 -16.61 2.92
C ASP A 526 -27.37 -15.40 2.49
N THR A 527 -27.15 -15.18 1.19
CA THR A 527 -26.36 -14.07 0.61
C THR A 527 -24.86 -14.06 0.98
N HIS A 528 -24.36 -15.10 1.67
CA HIS A 528 -22.94 -15.25 1.93
C HIS A 528 -22.17 -15.45 0.63
N VAL A 529 -20.95 -14.92 0.58
CA VAL A 529 -19.95 -15.14 -0.47
C VAL A 529 -18.65 -15.57 0.18
N ALA A 530 -17.83 -16.38 -0.50
CA ALA A 530 -16.65 -17.00 0.11
C ALA A 530 -17.04 -17.66 1.46
N SER A 531 -16.37 -17.36 2.58
CA SER A 531 -16.88 -17.70 3.92
C SER A 531 -17.29 -16.47 4.74
N LEU A 532 -17.82 -15.45 4.07
CA LEU A 532 -18.31 -14.21 4.68
C LEU A 532 -19.83 -14.33 4.90
N PHE A 533 -20.24 -14.74 6.10
CA PHE A 533 -21.64 -15.02 6.44
C PHE A 533 -22.32 -13.84 7.15
N PRO A 534 -23.64 -13.63 6.94
CA PRO A 534 -24.40 -12.66 7.73
C PRO A 534 -24.22 -12.87 9.23
N GLY A 535 -24.03 -11.78 9.97
CA GLY A 535 -23.87 -11.80 11.43
C GLY A 535 -22.50 -12.28 11.95
N LEU A 536 -21.61 -12.80 11.09
CA LEU A 536 -20.24 -13.13 11.48
C LEU A 536 -19.29 -11.93 11.31
N PRO A 537 -18.30 -11.74 12.20
CA PRO A 537 -17.44 -10.56 12.20
C PRO A 537 -16.56 -10.42 10.95
N GLN A 538 -16.28 -11.51 10.23
CA GLN A 538 -15.38 -11.53 9.08
C GLN A 538 -15.89 -10.68 7.90
N VAL A 539 -17.21 -10.47 7.78
CA VAL A 539 -17.78 -9.54 6.77
C VAL A 539 -17.34 -8.10 7.03
N ARG A 540 -17.09 -7.75 8.30
CA ARG A 540 -16.72 -6.41 8.77
C ARG A 540 -15.20 -6.24 8.93
N GLU A 541 -14.40 -7.26 8.62
CA GLU A 541 -12.94 -7.19 8.68
C GLU A 541 -12.40 -6.25 7.59
N GLN A 542 -11.69 -5.19 8.00
CA GLN A 542 -11.20 -4.14 7.11
C GLN A 542 -9.66 -4.07 7.01
N GLU A 543 -8.93 -4.71 7.92
CA GLU A 543 -7.48 -4.56 8.04
C GLU A 543 -6.74 -5.76 7.44
N SER A 544 -7.19 -6.97 7.75
CA SER A 544 -6.57 -8.20 7.27
C SER A 544 -7.05 -8.54 5.86
N THR A 545 -6.18 -9.15 5.04
CA THR A 545 -6.57 -9.64 3.70
C THR A 545 -7.27 -11.00 3.75
N THR A 546 -7.01 -11.76 4.81
CA THR A 546 -7.62 -13.08 5.05
C THR A 546 -7.99 -13.22 6.52
N ALA A 547 -9.05 -13.96 6.80
CA ALA A 547 -9.50 -14.26 8.15
C ALA A 547 -9.80 -15.76 8.31
N ALA A 548 -9.70 -16.24 9.55
CA ALA A 548 -10.24 -17.53 9.93
C ALA A 548 -11.71 -17.40 10.33
N VAL A 549 -12.52 -18.36 9.89
CA VAL A 549 -13.89 -18.58 10.36
C VAL A 549 -13.86 -19.87 11.16
N THR A 550 -14.33 -19.86 12.40
CA THR A 550 -14.27 -21.02 13.29
C THR A 550 -15.63 -21.63 13.60
N ASP A 551 -16.69 -20.91 13.24
CA ASP A 551 -18.09 -21.12 13.60
C ASP A 551 -19.00 -20.96 12.38
N SER A 552 -18.53 -21.36 11.19
CA SER A 552 -19.36 -21.30 9.98
C SER A 552 -20.68 -22.04 10.21
N PRO A 553 -21.83 -21.44 9.85
CA PRO A 553 -23.14 -22.07 10.00
C PRO A 553 -23.33 -23.27 9.05
N LYS A 554 -22.38 -23.49 8.12
CA LYS A 554 -22.38 -24.60 7.18
C LYS A 554 -21.15 -25.48 7.41
N PRO A 555 -21.32 -26.81 7.52
CA PRO A 555 -20.19 -27.71 7.73
C PRO A 555 -19.19 -27.64 6.55
N PRO A 556 -17.88 -27.82 6.81
CA PRO A 556 -17.24 -27.79 8.13
C PRO A 556 -17.18 -26.37 8.73
N PRO A 557 -17.11 -26.24 10.07
CA PRO A 557 -17.18 -24.95 10.75
C PRO A 557 -15.91 -24.10 10.56
N ALA A 558 -14.76 -24.74 10.41
CA ALA A 558 -13.47 -24.09 10.25
C ALA A 558 -13.16 -23.80 8.77
N ARG A 559 -12.90 -22.53 8.46
CA ARG A 559 -12.61 -22.05 7.11
C ARG A 559 -11.56 -20.95 7.15
N VAL A 560 -10.91 -20.73 6.02
CA VAL A 560 -10.06 -19.57 5.76
C VAL A 560 -10.68 -18.80 4.60
N THR A 561 -10.85 -17.49 4.73
CA THR A 561 -11.51 -16.65 3.71
C THR A 561 -10.71 -15.39 3.45
N MET A 562 -10.71 -14.93 2.21
CA MET A 562 -10.39 -13.54 1.91
C MET A 562 -11.49 -12.63 2.47
N THR A 563 -11.09 -11.43 2.86
CA THR A 563 -11.98 -10.41 3.45
C THR A 563 -12.61 -9.55 2.34
N VAL A 564 -13.63 -8.76 2.69
CA VAL A 564 -14.29 -7.85 1.74
C VAL A 564 -13.28 -6.94 1.03
N PRO A 565 -12.34 -6.24 1.71
CA PRO A 565 -11.36 -5.40 1.02
C PRO A 565 -10.45 -6.17 0.06
N ALA A 566 -10.06 -7.40 0.41
CA ALA A 566 -9.21 -8.24 -0.44
C ALA A 566 -9.93 -8.66 -1.73
N LEU A 567 -11.20 -9.08 -1.62
CA LEU A 567 -12.02 -9.47 -2.78
C LEU A 567 -12.37 -8.26 -3.64
N SER A 568 -12.75 -7.14 -3.03
CA SER A 568 -13.09 -5.88 -3.72
C SER A 568 -11.88 -5.15 -4.33
N ALA A 569 -10.65 -5.64 -4.09
CA ALA A 569 -9.46 -5.10 -4.76
C ALA A 569 -9.38 -5.48 -6.25
N ALA A 570 -10.18 -6.46 -6.69
CA ALA A 570 -10.18 -6.96 -8.06
C ALA A 570 -10.68 -5.93 -9.08
N HIS A 571 -10.19 -6.02 -10.32
CA HIS A 571 -10.76 -5.27 -11.43
C HIS A 571 -12.22 -5.66 -11.68
N SER A 572 -12.49 -6.97 -11.75
CA SER A 572 -13.82 -7.53 -11.97
C SER A 572 -14.18 -8.49 -10.85
N VAL A 573 -15.37 -8.32 -10.26
CA VAL A 573 -15.98 -9.32 -9.38
C VAL A 573 -17.14 -9.97 -10.11
N TRP A 574 -17.12 -11.31 -10.21
CA TRP A 574 -18.13 -12.11 -10.87
C TRP A 574 -18.86 -12.97 -9.85
N LEU A 575 -20.14 -12.71 -9.64
CA LEU A 575 -21.01 -13.58 -8.86
C LEU A 575 -21.63 -14.60 -9.82
N VAL A 576 -21.28 -15.87 -9.65
CA VAL A 576 -21.69 -16.97 -10.52
C VAL A 576 -22.68 -17.86 -9.76
N VAL A 577 -23.97 -17.69 -10.05
CA VAL A 577 -25.06 -18.24 -9.24
C VAL A 577 -26.03 -19.01 -10.14
N SER A 578 -26.45 -20.18 -9.68
CA SER A 578 -27.37 -21.06 -10.41
C SER A 578 -28.34 -21.71 -9.43
N GLY A 579 -29.59 -21.85 -9.85
CA GLY A 579 -30.64 -22.56 -9.12
C GLY A 579 -31.63 -21.65 -8.41
N SER A 580 -32.88 -22.12 -8.36
CA SER A 580 -34.02 -21.38 -7.83
C SER A 580 -33.95 -21.14 -6.32
N ASP A 581 -33.22 -21.98 -5.59
CA ASP A 581 -32.98 -21.80 -4.16
C ASP A 581 -32.09 -20.58 -3.84
N LYS A 582 -31.57 -19.89 -4.86
CA LYS A 582 -30.78 -18.67 -4.75
C LYS A 582 -31.51 -17.41 -5.20
N ALA A 583 -32.68 -17.52 -5.85
CA ALA A 583 -33.33 -16.40 -6.52
C ALA A 583 -33.64 -15.23 -5.57
N ASP A 584 -34.24 -15.52 -4.41
CA ASP A 584 -34.50 -14.50 -3.37
C ASP A 584 -33.23 -13.80 -2.88
N ALA A 585 -32.16 -14.58 -2.69
CA ALA A 585 -30.87 -14.07 -2.24
C ALA A 585 -30.22 -13.18 -3.31
N VAL A 586 -30.36 -13.54 -4.59
CA VAL A 586 -29.89 -12.74 -5.72
C VAL A 586 -30.63 -11.42 -5.76
N ALA A 587 -31.96 -11.44 -5.75
CA ALA A 587 -32.78 -10.22 -5.76
C ALA A 587 -32.44 -9.31 -4.57
N THR A 588 -32.31 -9.89 -3.37
CA THR A 588 -31.91 -9.16 -2.15
C THR A 588 -30.54 -8.52 -2.33
N ALA A 589 -29.55 -9.28 -2.77
CA ALA A 589 -28.17 -8.80 -2.87
C ALA A 589 -27.93 -7.80 -4.00
N THR A 590 -28.65 -7.92 -5.13
CA THR A 590 -28.59 -6.93 -6.23
C THR A 590 -29.27 -5.62 -5.87
N ALA A 591 -30.33 -5.68 -5.05
CA ALA A 591 -31.06 -4.50 -4.57
C ALA A 591 -30.38 -3.82 -3.37
N THR A 592 -29.42 -4.49 -2.73
CA THR A 592 -28.72 -3.99 -1.54
C THR A 592 -27.33 -3.48 -1.87
N HIS A 593 -26.83 -2.51 -1.11
CA HIS A 593 -25.49 -1.94 -1.31
C HIS A 593 -24.74 -1.84 0.02
N ASP A 594 -23.61 -2.55 0.11
CA ASP A 594 -22.66 -2.48 1.24
C ASP A 594 -23.34 -2.69 2.60
N ASP A 595 -24.20 -3.70 2.67
CA ASP A 595 -24.84 -4.15 3.91
C ASP A 595 -24.15 -5.44 4.41
N PRO A 596 -23.49 -5.41 5.58
CA PRO A 596 -22.85 -6.59 6.15
C PRO A 596 -23.82 -7.72 6.52
N ASP A 597 -25.12 -7.45 6.65
CA ASP A 597 -26.15 -8.48 6.82
C ASP A 597 -26.53 -9.13 5.47
N VAL A 598 -26.08 -8.55 4.35
CA VAL A 598 -26.16 -9.08 2.98
C VAL A 598 -24.75 -9.12 2.34
N PRO A 599 -23.86 -10.05 2.75
CA PRO A 599 -22.43 -10.00 2.41
C PRO A 599 -22.09 -9.90 0.92
N ALA A 600 -22.89 -10.52 0.04
CA ALA A 600 -22.75 -10.39 -1.41
C ALA A 600 -22.85 -8.93 -1.91
N SER A 601 -23.56 -8.06 -1.18
CA SER A 601 -23.71 -6.64 -1.53
C SER A 601 -22.46 -5.80 -1.21
N CYS A 602 -21.57 -6.29 -0.34
CA CYS A 602 -20.33 -5.64 0.10
C CYS A 602 -19.15 -5.85 -0.85
N VAL A 603 -19.17 -6.93 -1.64
CA VAL A 603 -18.04 -7.27 -2.53
C VAL A 603 -18.28 -6.75 -3.93
N ARG A 604 -17.50 -5.74 -4.34
CA ARG A 604 -17.64 -5.07 -5.65
C ARG A 604 -16.28 -4.87 -6.29
N GLY A 605 -16.21 -5.16 -7.59
CA GLY A 605 -14.98 -4.95 -8.36
C GLY A 605 -14.73 -3.46 -8.60
N ARG A 606 -13.46 -3.08 -8.70
CA ARG A 606 -13.01 -1.70 -8.94
C ARG A 606 -13.45 -1.12 -10.29
N ARG A 607 -13.73 -1.99 -11.28
CA ARG A 607 -14.19 -1.58 -12.62
C ARG A 607 -15.58 -2.09 -12.92
N GLU A 608 -15.86 -3.36 -12.59
CA GLU A 608 -17.15 -3.97 -12.86
C GLU A 608 -17.52 -5.02 -11.80
N THR A 609 -18.82 -5.17 -11.58
CA THR A 609 -19.40 -6.28 -10.83
C THR A 609 -20.47 -6.91 -11.71
N VAL A 610 -20.27 -8.18 -12.08
CA VAL A 610 -21.12 -8.90 -13.03
C VAL A 610 -21.79 -10.07 -12.33
N TRP A 611 -23.11 -10.15 -12.44
CA TRP A 611 -23.94 -11.25 -11.94
C TRP A 611 -24.22 -12.20 -13.10
N TRP A 612 -23.53 -13.33 -13.08
CA TRP A 612 -23.68 -14.42 -14.03
C TRP A 612 -24.67 -15.43 -13.47
N LEU A 613 -25.87 -15.44 -14.02
CA LEU A 613 -27.01 -16.18 -13.48
C LEU A 613 -27.54 -17.18 -14.50
N ASP A 614 -28.13 -18.27 -14.03
CA ASP A 614 -29.11 -18.99 -14.85
C ASP A 614 -30.51 -18.38 -14.69
N GLU A 615 -31.44 -18.76 -15.55
CA GLU A 615 -32.83 -18.27 -15.52
C GLU A 615 -33.49 -18.53 -14.15
N ASP A 616 -33.20 -19.68 -13.52
CA ASP A 616 -33.75 -20.03 -12.20
C ASP A 616 -33.26 -19.09 -11.09
N ALA A 617 -31.97 -18.72 -11.08
CA ALA A 617 -31.40 -17.79 -10.10
C ALA A 617 -31.78 -16.33 -10.39
N ALA A 618 -32.18 -16.01 -11.62
CA ALA A 618 -32.62 -14.68 -12.03
C ALA A 618 -34.14 -14.48 -11.90
N ALA A 619 -34.90 -15.49 -11.47
CA ALA A 619 -36.36 -15.50 -11.53
C ALA A 619 -37.05 -14.36 -10.73
N GLU A 620 -36.39 -13.84 -9.70
CA GLU A 620 -36.90 -12.77 -8.82
C GLU A 620 -36.30 -11.38 -9.16
N LEU A 621 -35.58 -11.26 -10.30
CA LEU A 621 -35.09 -9.97 -10.80
C LEU A 621 -36.11 -9.33 -11.75
N ASP A 622 -36.36 -8.03 -11.56
CA ASP A 622 -37.28 -7.22 -12.37
C ASP A 622 -36.82 -6.97 -13.82
#